data_AF-A0A377U026-F1
#
_entry.id   AF-A0A377U026-F1
#
_cell.length_a   1.000
_cell.length_b   1.000
_cell.length_c   1.000
_cell.angle_alpha   90.00
_cell.angle_beta   90.00
_cell.angle_gamma   90.00
#
_symmetry.space_group_name_H-M   'P 1'
#
loop_
_entity.id
_entity.type
_entity.pdbx_description
1 polymer ?
#
loop_
_entity_poly.entity_id
_entity_poly.type
_entity_poly.pdbx_seq_one_letter_code
_entity_poly.pdbx_strand_id
1 'polypeptide(L)' 'MSEQQAQGADAAIDLNNELKTRREKLAALREQGVAFPNDFRRDPYL' A
#
# COMPACT_ATOMS: atom_id res chain seq x y z
N MET A 1 -9.62 12.80 -27.32
CA MET A 1 -8.58 11.74 -27.38
C MET A 1 -7.32 12.12 -26.60
N SER A 2 -6.73 13.31 -26.76
CA SER A 2 -5.48 13.67 -26.04
C SER A 2 -5.66 13.95 -24.53
N GLU A 3 -6.75 14.60 -24.10
CA GLU A 3 -6.96 14.91 -22.67
C GLU A 3 -7.25 13.66 -21.82
N GLN A 4 -7.95 12.66 -22.37
CA GLN A 4 -8.18 11.37 -21.71
C GLN A 4 -6.86 10.60 -21.48
N GLN A 5 -5.88 10.77 -22.36
CA GLN A 5 -4.57 10.14 -22.25
C GLN A 5 -3.73 10.80 -21.14
N ALA A 6 -3.79 12.13 -21.00
CA ALA A 6 -3.13 12.85 -19.92
C ALA A 6 -3.68 12.46 -18.54
N GLN A 7 -5.01 12.38 -18.41
CA GLN A 7 -5.66 11.97 -17.16
C GLN A 7 -5.30 10.54 -16.72
N GLY A 8 -5.15 9.62 -17.68
CA GLY A 8 -4.69 8.25 -17.40
C GLY A 8 -3.23 8.18 -16.96
N ALA A 9 -2.38 9.08 -17.47
CA ALA A 9 -0.97 9.15 -17.09
C ALA A 9 -0.81 9.67 -15.64
N ASP A 10 -1.56 10.71 -15.26
CA ASP A 10 -1.52 11.25 -13.89
C ASP A 10 -1.99 10.21 -12.86
N ALA A 11 -3.10 9.52 -13.14
CA ALA A 11 -3.58 8.43 -12.28
C ALA A 11 -2.58 7.27 -12.15
N ALA A 12 -1.84 6.96 -13.22
CA ALA A 12 -0.79 5.94 -13.18
C ALA A 12 0.43 6.39 -12.35
N ILE A 13 0.79 7.67 -12.39
CA ILE A 13 1.87 8.23 -11.57
C ILE A 13 1.49 8.16 -10.09
N ASP A 14 0.29 8.59 -9.72
CA ASP A 14 -0.19 8.56 -8.34
C ASP A 14 -0.22 7.12 -7.79
N LEU A 15 -0.74 6.18 -8.57
CA LEU A 15 -0.73 4.75 -8.21
C LEU A 15 0.69 4.24 -7.97
N ASN A 16 1.64 4.58 -8.84
CA ASN A 16 3.02 4.15 -8.70
C ASN A 16 3.69 4.73 -7.44
N ASN A 17 3.41 5.99 -7.12
CA ASN A 17 3.88 6.63 -5.90
C ASN A 17 3.32 5.94 -4.65
N GLU A 18 2.04 5.59 -4.66
CA GLU A 18 1.41 4.85 -3.57
C GLU A 18 2.01 3.45 -3.40
N LEU A 19 2.19 2.71 -4.51
CA LEU A 19 2.82 1.38 -4.50
C LEU A 19 4.25 1.44 -3.96
N LYS A 20 5.03 2.46 -4.33
CA LYS A 20 6.39 2.67 -3.81
C LYS A 20 6.35 2.84 -2.29
N THR A 21 5.49 3.73 -1.80
CA THR A 21 5.33 4.01 -0.36
C THR A 21 4.91 2.75 0.41
N ARG A 22 3.98 1.96 -0.12
CA ARG A 22 3.53 0.70 0.51
C ARG A 22 4.65 -0.33 0.58
N ARG A 23 5.50 -0.42 -0.46
CA ARG A 23 6.67 -1.33 -0.47
C ARG A 23 7.72 -0.95 0.56
N GLU A 24 8.02 0.34 0.69
CA GLU A 24 8.96 0.85 1.69
C GLU A 24 8.49 0.55 3.12
N LYS A 25 7.21 0.82 3.42
CA LYS A 25 6.60 0.47 4.71
C LYS A 25 6.68 -1.02 5.01
N LEU A 26 6.41 -1.87 4.01
CA LEU A 26 6.49 -3.31 4.17
C LEU A 26 7.92 -3.81 4.42
N ALA A 27 8.92 -3.19 3.79
CA ALA A 27 10.33 -3.50 4.05
C ALA A 27 10.69 -3.18 5.51
N ALA A 28 10.32 -1.99 6.00
CA ALA A 28 10.54 -1.60 7.39
C ALA A 28 9.85 -2.55 8.39
N LEU A 29 8.61 -2.99 8.12
CA LEU A 29 7.92 -3.97 8.96
C LEU A 29 8.63 -5.33 9.00
N ARG A 30 9.27 -5.75 7.90
CA ARG A 30 10.06 -6.99 7.85
C ARG A 30 11.38 -6.89 8.59
N GLU A 31 12.01 -5.72 8.59
CA GLU A 31 13.22 -5.47 9.39
C GLU A 31 12.92 -5.49 10.90
N GLN A 32 11.73 -5.05 11.30
CA GLN A 32 11.27 -5.06 12.69
C GLN A 32 10.84 -6.46 13.17
N GLY A 33 10.52 -7.39 12.28
CA GLY A 33 10.15 -8.77 12.62
C GLY A 33 9.10 -9.39 11.69
N VAL A 34 8.07 -10.03 12.26
CA VAL A 34 7.02 -10.71 11.51
C VAL A 34 6.02 -9.69 10.96
N ALA A 35 6.21 -9.26 9.72
CA ALA A 35 5.37 -8.24 9.08
C ALA A 35 3.88 -8.63 8.92
N PHE A 36 3.56 -9.94 8.94
CA PHE A 36 2.20 -10.46 8.83
C PHE A 36 1.93 -11.48 9.95
N PRO A 37 1.67 -11.01 11.18
CA PRO A 37 1.39 -11.90 12.30
C PRO A 37 -0.04 -12.47 12.18
N ASN A 38 -0.22 -13.70 12.67
CA ASN A 38 -1.51 -14.39 12.70
C ASN A 38 -1.95 -14.67 14.14
N ASP A 39 -1.86 -13.64 14.98
CA ASP A 39 -2.15 -13.68 16.42
C ASP A 39 -3.33 -12.79 16.83
N PHE A 40 -3.93 -12.07 15.88
CA PHE A 40 -5.08 -11.22 16.13
C PHE A 40 -6.26 -12.05 16.68
N ARG A 41 -6.73 -11.66 17.87
CA ARG A 41 -7.95 -12.19 18.49
C ARG A 41 -8.95 -11.04 18.62
N ARG A 42 -10.07 -11.14 17.92
CA ARG A 42 -11.17 -10.19 18.08
C ARG A 42 -11.81 -10.42 19.45
N ASP A 43 -11.97 -9.36 20.24
CA ASP A 43 -12.74 -9.43 21.48
C ASP A 43 -14.23 -9.68 21.13
N PRO A 44 -14.86 -10.75 21.64
CA PRO A 44 -16.25 -11.04 21.38
C PRO A 44 -17.25 -10.12 22.12
N TYR A 45 -16.78 -9.25 23.03
CA TYR A 45 -17.65 -8.43 23.88
C TYR A 45 -17.52 -6.91 23.66
N LEU A 46 -16.90 -6.46 22.56
CA LEU A 46 -16.88 -5.06 22.08
C LEU A 46 -17.84 -4.82 20.93
#